data_AF-A0A924H3G3-F1
#
_entry.id   AF-A0A924H3G3-F1
#
_cell.length_a   1.000
_cell.length_b   1.000
_cell.length_c   1.000
_cell.angle_alpha   90.00
_cell.angle_beta   90.00
_cell.angle_gamma   90.00
#
_symmetry.space_group_name_H-M   'P 1'
#
loop_
_entity.id
_entity.type
_entity.pdbx_description
1 polymer ?
#
loop_
_entity_poly.entity_id
_entity_poly.type
_entity_poly.pdbx_seq_one_letter_code
_entity_poly.pdbx_strand_id
1 'polypeptide(L)'
;APALLQFIKAGKLRCIATGSSARLAQLPDVATVAEQGYKGFEMTQWYGLMAPSKLPKEHLDKLEAEAIKAVRSKLTVDKLAQETAIAVGGTRAEFAAFIHQEQTRWKPVIACAQIKPDN
;
A
#
# COMPACT_ATOMS: atom_id res chain seq x y z
N ALA A 1 8.02 -2.09 -0.62
CA ALA A 1 8.85 -1.05 -1.28
C ALA A 1 9.50 -1.64 -2.54
N PRO A 2 8.70 -1.93 -3.58
CA PRO A 2 9.18 -2.64 -4.77
C PRO A 2 10.39 -1.97 -5.43
N ALA A 3 10.35 -0.63 -5.54
CA ALA A 3 11.39 0.16 -6.21
C ALA A 3 12.80 0.01 -5.59
N LEU A 4 12.91 -0.32 -4.30
CA LEU A 4 14.20 -0.41 -3.59
C LEU A 4 14.73 -1.84 -3.46
N LEU A 5 13.88 -2.86 -3.64
CA LEU A 5 14.23 -4.26 -3.32
C LEU A 5 15.42 -4.76 -4.13
N GLN A 6 15.51 -4.41 -5.40
CA GLN A 6 16.62 -4.82 -6.27
C GLN A 6 17.96 -4.22 -5.80
N PHE A 7 17.96 -2.96 -5.34
CA PHE A 7 19.16 -2.29 -4.83
C PHE A 7 19.60 -2.86 -3.48
N ILE A 8 18.65 -3.25 -2.62
CA ILE A 8 18.94 -3.93 -1.36
C ILE A 8 19.57 -5.30 -1.63
N LYS A 9 18.97 -6.10 -2.51
CA LYS A 9 19.49 -7.43 -2.90
C LYS A 9 20.86 -7.35 -3.59
N ALA A 10 21.11 -6.29 -4.36
CA ALA A 10 22.40 -6.03 -4.99
C ALA A 10 23.46 -5.46 -4.01
N GLY A 11 23.14 -5.29 -2.72
CA GLY A 11 24.06 -4.73 -1.72
C GLY A 11 24.35 -3.23 -1.88
N LYS A 12 23.64 -2.53 -2.78
CA LYS A 12 23.80 -1.10 -3.02
C LYS A 12 23.10 -0.23 -1.98
N LEU A 13 22.09 -0.79 -1.32
CA LEU A 13 21.37 -0.16 -0.22
C LEU A 13 21.30 -1.11 0.97
N ARG A 14 21.44 -0.57 2.18
CA ARG A 14 21.17 -1.28 3.43
C ARG A 14 19.82 -0.85 3.96
N CYS A 15 18.86 -1.77 3.97
CA CYS A 15 17.56 -1.54 4.60
C CYS A 15 17.71 -1.65 6.13
N ILE A 16 17.45 -0.56 6.85
CA ILE A 16 17.59 -0.52 8.32
C ILE A 16 16.30 -0.88 9.06
N ALA A 17 15.14 -0.67 8.42
CA ALA A 17 13.84 -1.00 8.95
C ALA A 17 12.78 -1.08 7.83
N THR A 18 11.72 -1.85 8.02
CA THR A 18 10.50 -1.76 7.19
C THR A 18 9.38 -1.05 7.94
N GLY A 19 8.54 -0.30 7.22
CA GLY A 19 7.38 0.39 7.80
C GLY A 19 6.13 -0.47 7.97
N SER A 20 6.15 -1.72 7.49
CA SER A 20 5.05 -2.67 7.62
C SER A 20 4.84 -3.13 9.07
N SER A 21 3.63 -3.59 9.39
CA SER A 21 3.30 -4.16 10.71
C SER A 21 4.02 -5.49 11.01
N ALA A 22 4.43 -6.21 9.97
CA ALA A 22 5.19 -7.45 10.06
C ALA A 22 6.39 -7.42 9.09
N ARG A 23 7.40 -8.24 9.35
CA ARG A 23 8.57 -8.37 8.47
C ARG A 23 8.16 -8.86 7.09
N LEU A 24 8.82 -8.34 6.05
CA LEU A 24 8.57 -8.77 4.69
C LEU A 24 9.22 -10.12 4.45
N ALA A 25 8.51 -11.05 3.79
CA ALA A 25 9.05 -12.37 3.46
C ALA A 25 10.33 -12.29 2.60
N GLN A 26 10.47 -11.23 1.80
CA GLN A 26 11.64 -10.99 0.96
C GLN A 26 12.82 -10.35 1.72
N LEU A 27 12.61 -9.90 2.96
CA LEU A 27 13.60 -9.27 3.84
C LEU A 27 13.41 -9.76 5.31
N PRO A 28 13.49 -11.08 5.58
CA PRO A 28 13.15 -11.65 6.89
C PRO A 28 14.07 -11.18 8.02
N ASP A 29 15.31 -10.81 7.69
CA ASP A 29 16.33 -10.34 8.64
C ASP A 29 16.20 -8.85 8.97
N VAL A 30 15.37 -8.11 8.23
CA VAL A 30 15.15 -6.68 8.46
C VAL A 30 13.96 -6.50 9.39
N ALA A 31 14.22 -5.91 10.56
CA ALA A 31 13.18 -5.60 11.54
C ALA A 31 12.22 -4.51 11.04
N THR A 32 10.98 -4.54 11.52
CA THR A 32 10.05 -3.42 11.35
C THR A 32 10.45 -2.25 12.26
N VAL A 33 9.95 -1.05 11.97
CA VAL A 33 10.11 0.11 12.87
C VAL A 33 9.46 -0.16 14.23
N ALA A 34 8.34 -0.90 14.25
CA ALA A 34 7.65 -1.26 15.49
C ALA A 34 8.48 -2.18 16.40
N GLU A 35 9.22 -3.13 15.82
CA GLU A 35 10.17 -4.00 16.56
C GLU A 35 11.38 -3.23 17.11
N GLN A 36 11.65 -2.02 16.62
CA GLN A 36 12.77 -1.15 17.05
C GLN A 36 12.38 -0.16 18.15
N GLY A 37 11.25 -0.37 18.81
CA GLY A 37 10.82 0.43 19.98
C GLY A 37 9.68 1.40 19.71
N TYR A 38 9.23 1.55 18.46
CA TYR A 38 8.12 2.44 18.07
C TYR A 38 6.81 1.66 17.96
N LYS A 39 6.29 1.17 19.08
CA LYS A 39 5.07 0.34 19.11
C LYS A 39 3.90 1.03 18.39
N GLY A 40 3.18 0.27 17.56
CA GLY A 40 2.06 0.79 16.77
C GLY A 40 2.46 1.56 15.51
N PHE A 41 3.76 1.71 15.22
CA PHE A 41 4.19 2.28 13.95
C PHE A 41 3.78 1.38 12.79
N GLU A 42 3.02 1.96 11.86
CA GLU A 42 2.72 1.34 10.57
C GLU A 42 2.63 2.41 9.49
N MET A 43 3.45 2.26 8.46
CA MET A 43 3.45 3.10 7.27
C MET A 43 3.64 2.20 6.05
N THR A 44 2.52 1.86 5.43
CA THR A 44 2.48 1.11 4.18
C THR A 44 1.95 2.01 3.06
N GLN A 45 2.43 1.75 1.83
CA GLN A 45 1.91 2.39 0.64
C GLN A 45 0.84 1.49 0.02
N TRP A 46 -0.23 2.10 -0.46
CA TRP A 46 -1.30 1.42 -1.18
C TRP A 46 -1.54 2.07 -2.54
N TYR A 47 -2.15 1.29 -3.43
CA TYR A 47 -2.55 1.71 -4.76
C TYR A 47 -3.99 1.28 -4.99
N GLY A 48 -4.72 2.04 -5.81
CA GLY A 48 -6.06 1.67 -6.23
C GLY A 48 -6.47 2.39 -7.49
N LEU A 49 -7.64 2.00 -8.00
CA LEU A 49 -8.23 2.57 -9.21
C LEU A 49 -9.26 3.62 -8.83
N MET A 50 -9.12 4.81 -9.44
CA MET A 50 -10.08 5.91 -9.31
C MET A 50 -10.73 6.16 -10.67
N ALA A 51 -12.00 6.55 -10.66
CA ALA A 51 -12.76 6.88 -11.86
C ALA A 51 -13.43 8.25 -11.72
N PRO A 52 -13.77 8.93 -12.84
CA PRO A 52 -14.52 10.18 -12.79
C PRO A 52 -15.84 10.02 -12.05
N SER A 53 -16.20 11.01 -11.22
CA SER A 53 -17.43 10.98 -10.41
C SER A 53 -18.72 10.92 -11.22
N LYS A 54 -18.67 11.33 -12.49
CA LYS A 54 -19.82 11.32 -13.43
C LYS A 54 -19.91 10.05 -14.28
N LEU A 55 -19.06 9.04 -14.05
CA LEU A 55 -19.09 7.82 -14.83
C LEU A 55 -20.41 7.06 -14.55
N PRO A 56 -21.16 6.60 -15.59
CA PRO A 56 -22.39 5.85 -15.40
C PRO A 56 -22.21 4.60 -14.53
N LYS A 57 -23.23 4.27 -13.74
CA LYS A 57 -23.20 3.14 -12.80
C LYS A 57 -22.83 1.82 -13.47
N GLU A 58 -23.40 1.53 -14.63
CA GLU A 58 -23.11 0.29 -15.38
C GLU A 58 -21.63 0.14 -15.74
N HIS A 59 -20.94 1.23 -16.07
CA HIS A 59 -19.51 1.22 -16.37
C HIS A 59 -18.67 1.03 -15.12
N LEU A 60 -19.08 1.66 -14.00
CA LEU A 60 -18.43 1.44 -12.70
C LEU A 60 -18.59 0.00 -12.23
N ASP A 61 -19.76 -0.59 -12.42
CA ASP A 61 -20.05 -1.99 -12.06
C ASP A 61 -19.19 -2.96 -12.87
N LYS A 62 -19.05 -2.72 -14.17
CA LYS A 62 -18.15 -3.50 -15.03
C LYS A 62 -16.68 -3.33 -14.62
N LEU A 63 -16.24 -2.10 -14.35
CA LEU A 63 -14.86 -1.82 -13.95
C LEU A 63 -14.50 -2.51 -12.62
N GLU A 64 -15.39 -2.44 -11.63
CA GLU A 64 -15.19 -3.12 -10.34
C GLU A 64 -15.06 -4.63 -10.52
N ALA A 65 -15.99 -5.25 -11.25
CA ALA A 65 -15.98 -6.70 -11.48
C ALA A 65 -14.68 -7.17 -12.16
N GLU A 66 -14.26 -6.49 -13.24
CA GLU A 66 -13.04 -6.86 -13.96
C GLU A 66 -11.77 -6.53 -13.17
N ALA A 67 -11.74 -5.44 -12.40
CA ALA A 67 -10.61 -5.11 -11.54
C ALA A 67 -10.40 -6.15 -10.43
N ILE A 68 -11.48 -6.58 -9.77
CA ILE A 68 -11.43 -7.64 -8.74
C ILE A 68 -10.95 -8.95 -9.35
N LYS A 69 -11.46 -9.32 -10.53
CA LYS A 69 -11.02 -10.52 -11.24
C LYS A 69 -9.54 -10.45 -11.63
N ALA A 70 -9.09 -9.32 -12.15
CA ALA A 70 -7.71 -9.13 -12.59
C ALA A 70 -6.71 -9.19 -11.43
N VAL A 71 -7.00 -8.50 -10.32
CA VAL A 71 -6.08 -8.45 -9.16
C VAL A 71 -5.99 -9.78 -8.41
N ARG A 72 -7.06 -10.59 -8.45
CA ARG A 72 -7.10 -11.93 -7.88
C ARG A 72 -6.58 -13.02 -8.81
N SER A 73 -6.25 -12.70 -10.06
CA SER A 73 -5.66 -13.67 -10.97
C SER A 73 -4.29 -14.14 -10.48
N LYS A 74 -3.96 -15.42 -10.69
CA LYS A 74 -2.67 -15.99 -10.26
C LYS A 74 -1.48 -15.17 -10.80
N LEU A 75 -1.54 -14.76 -12.06
CA LEU A 75 -0.51 -13.94 -12.68
C LEU A 75 -0.26 -12.64 -11.91
N THR A 76 -1.32 -11.93 -11.53
CA THR A 76 -1.19 -10.67 -10.78
C THR A 76 -0.71 -10.90 -9.36
N VAL A 77 -1.26 -11.91 -8.67
CA VAL A 77 -0.85 -12.27 -7.30
C VAL A 77 0.64 -12.62 -7.26
N ASP A 78 1.12 -13.47 -8.18
CA ASP A 78 2.53 -13.86 -8.24
C ASP A 78 3.44 -12.65 -8.49
N LYS A 79 3.07 -11.78 -9.44
CA LYS A 79 3.85 -10.57 -9.76
C LYS A 79 3.93 -9.59 -8.59
N LEU A 80 2.79 -9.29 -7.94
CA LEU A 80 2.77 -8.40 -6.79
C LEU A 80 3.58 -8.99 -5.62
N ALA A 81 3.50 -10.29 -5.39
CA ALA A 81 4.26 -10.96 -4.32
C ALA A 81 5.79 -10.86 -4.54
N GLN A 82 6.28 -10.96 -5.78
CA GLN A 82 7.70 -10.76 -6.11
C GLN A 82 8.19 -9.35 -5.72
N GLU A 83 7.27 -8.39 -5.73
CA GLU A 83 7.48 -6.97 -5.47
C GLU A 83 7.15 -6.55 -4.03
N THR A 84 6.91 -7.50 -3.12
CA THR A 84 6.50 -7.25 -1.72
C THR A 84 5.13 -6.59 -1.58
N ALA A 85 4.30 -6.64 -2.62
CA ALA A 85 2.95 -6.10 -2.64
C ALA A 85 1.90 -7.21 -2.43
N ILE A 86 0.77 -6.84 -1.82
CA ILE A 86 -0.33 -7.75 -1.52
C ILE A 86 -1.52 -7.39 -2.41
N ALA A 87 -2.04 -8.39 -3.12
CA ALA A 87 -3.29 -8.27 -3.87
C ALA A 87 -4.48 -8.24 -2.89
N VAL A 88 -5.23 -7.14 -2.86
CA VAL A 88 -6.41 -6.98 -1.98
C VAL A 88 -7.70 -7.27 -2.76
N GLY A 89 -8.07 -6.40 -3.71
CA GLY A 89 -9.25 -6.57 -4.56
C GLY A 89 -10.57 -6.54 -3.81
N GLY A 90 -10.84 -5.42 -3.12
CA GLY A 90 -12.14 -5.11 -2.50
C GLY A 90 -13.11 -4.41 -3.46
N THR A 91 -14.34 -4.21 -3.00
CA THR A 91 -15.38 -3.41 -3.65
C THR A 91 -15.05 -1.92 -3.62
N ARG A 92 -15.71 -1.12 -4.46
CA ARG A 92 -15.56 0.35 -4.42
C ARG A 92 -15.98 0.95 -3.08
N ALA A 93 -16.96 0.34 -2.41
CA ALA A 93 -17.45 0.80 -1.12
C ALA A 93 -16.39 0.58 -0.02
N GLU A 94 -15.78 -0.60 0.00
CA GLU A 94 -14.66 -0.90 0.89
C GLU A 94 -13.46 0.01 0.62
N PHE A 95 -13.15 0.28 -0.65
CA PHE A 95 -12.05 1.17 -0.99
C PHE A 95 -12.33 2.64 -0.62
N ALA A 96 -13.56 3.11 -0.79
CA ALA A 96 -13.96 4.44 -0.32
C ALA A 96 -13.86 4.58 1.21
N ALA A 97 -14.29 3.55 1.95
CA ALA A 97 -14.16 3.50 3.41
C ALA A 97 -12.68 3.51 3.84
N PHE A 98 -11.84 2.74 3.14
CA PHE A 98 -10.40 2.71 3.37
C PHE A 98 -9.73 4.08 3.13
N ILE A 99 -10.07 4.77 2.04
CA ILE A 99 -9.57 6.13 1.78
C ILE A 99 -9.96 7.08 2.92
N HIS A 100 -11.20 7.01 3.40
CA HIS A 100 -11.66 7.85 4.51
C HIS A 100 -10.90 7.54 5.81
N GLN A 101 -10.65 6.27 6.09
CA GLN A 101 -9.85 5.83 7.23
C GLN A 101 -8.41 6.36 7.14
N GLU A 102 -7.77 6.24 5.98
CA GLU A 102 -6.41 6.72 5.77
C GLU A 102 -6.33 8.25 5.91
N GLN A 103 -7.28 9.00 5.35
CA GLN A 103 -7.34 10.45 5.54
C GLN A 103 -7.48 10.83 7.02
N THR A 104 -8.32 10.11 7.76
CA THR A 104 -8.51 10.33 9.20
C THR A 104 -7.23 10.01 9.99
N ARG A 105 -6.53 8.94 9.62
CA ARG A 105 -5.27 8.51 10.24
C ARG A 105 -4.12 9.49 9.99
N TRP A 106 -3.98 9.99 8.77
CA TRP A 106 -2.86 10.85 8.37
C TRP A 106 -3.03 12.31 8.75
N LYS A 107 -4.26 12.81 8.88
CA LYS A 107 -4.54 14.20 9.29
C LYS A 107 -3.81 14.64 10.58
N PRO A 108 -3.87 13.90 11.70
CA PRO A 108 -3.14 14.28 12.91
C PRO A 108 -1.62 14.15 12.76
N VAL A 109 -1.12 13.23 11.92
CA VAL A 109 0.32 13.09 11.65
C VAL A 109 0.87 14.33 10.96
N ILE A 110 0.18 14.80 9.91
CA ILE A 110 0.53 16.02 9.17
C ILE A 110 0.51 17.23 10.11
N ALA A 111 -0.53 17.37 10.93
CA ALA A 111 -0.66 18.46 11.88
C ALA A 111 0.44 18.45 12.96
N CYS A 112 0.73 17.29 13.55
CA CYS A 112 1.78 17.15 14.56
C CYS A 112 3.16 17.48 13.99
N ALA A 113 3.46 16.98 12.78
CA ALA A 113 4.73 17.19 12.11
C ALA A 113 4.86 18.56 11.41
N GLN A 114 3.81 19.40 11.48
CA GLN A 114 3.76 20.73 10.84
C GLN A 114 4.07 20.68 9.32
N ILE A 115 3.71 19.58 8.66
CA ILE A 115 3.98 19.36 7.24
C ILE A 115 3.04 20.23 6.41
N LYS A 116 3.60 20.94 5.43
CA LYS A 116 2.87 21.72 4.44
C LYS A 116 3.39 21.37 3.05
N PRO A 117 2.54 21.41 2.00
CA PRO A 117 3.03 21.40 0.64
C PRO A 117 3.96 22.61 0.46
N ASP A 118 5.11 22.38 -0.17
CA ASP A 118 5.92 23.48 -0.66
C ASP A 118 5.12 24.15 -1.80
N ASN A 119 4.96 25.48 -1.71
CA ASN A 119 4.38 26.29 -2.78
C ASN A 119 5.44 26.60 -3.83
#